data_AF-A0A8T1GKC8-F1
#
_entry.id   AF-A0A8T1GKC8-F1
#
_cell.length_a   1.000
_cell.length_b   1.000
_cell.length_c   1.000
_cell.angle_alpha   90.00
_cell.angle_beta   90.00
_cell.angle_gamma   90.00
#
_symmetry.space_group_name_H-M   'P 1'
#
loop_
_entity.id
_entity.type
_entity.pdbx_description
1 polymer ?
#
loop_
_entity_poly.entity_id
_entity_poly.type
_entity_poly.pdbx_seq_one_letter_code
_entity_poly.pdbx_strand_id
1 'polypeptide(L)'
;MYDPLTELFVPLFLTLATSQTQDLYKKLFQCIEFAVGVKPNPKDVVCDFEAALIFAVRDYFPSTRIIGCLFHFKQACRRKMKKYQLSETEAGIAMGFGVLDMLTVIDPEKISVQGVAWVKNKINQRCEAQNAPYSRSKWNQFWNYFQKTWIEAFPPDLWNIYGVQREIVNRTNNPLERFHREFNARLKGQPSLRHFVKTIEEIARHYQILRKNIIMGDAEAPKRPRLRFPRAATLPSIADIQDSESEDESDSNSIDDNNHEEDPQLSDKDLELLYDVCPEQEEVL
;
A
#
# COMPACT_ATOMS: atom_id res chain seq x y z
N MET A 1 5.53 4.93 14.83
CA MET A 1 6.87 5.48 14.53
C MET A 1 7.89 4.35 14.66
N TYR A 2 8.86 4.26 13.75
CA TYR A 2 9.92 3.25 13.84
C TYR A 2 11.01 3.71 14.83
N ASP A 3 11.31 2.88 15.82
CA ASP A 3 12.39 3.06 16.79
C ASP A 3 13.57 2.17 16.37
N PRO A 4 14.66 2.72 15.82
CA PRO A 4 15.78 1.92 15.34
C PRO A 4 16.54 1.22 16.48
N LEU A 5 16.46 1.72 17.71
CA LEU A 5 17.18 1.13 18.85
C LEU A 5 16.59 -0.23 19.25
N THR A 6 15.28 -0.37 19.15
CA THR A 6 14.56 -1.59 19.56
C THR A 6 13.94 -2.32 18.37
N GLU A 7 14.16 -1.77 17.17
CA GLU A 7 13.47 -2.09 15.94
C GLU A 7 11.94 -2.08 16.05
N LEU A 8 11.33 -1.50 17.09
CA LEU A 8 9.87 -1.50 17.26
C LEU A 8 9.17 -0.46 16.38
N PHE A 9 7.93 -0.75 15.99
CA PHE A 9 7.00 0.30 15.56
C PHE A 9 6.12 0.67 16.74
N VAL A 10 6.39 1.83 17.34
CA VAL A 10 5.70 2.29 18.54
C VAL A 10 4.50 3.16 18.15
N PRO A 11 3.27 2.84 18.60
CA PRO A 11 2.14 3.74 18.50
C PRO A 11 2.35 4.91 19.46
N LEU A 12 2.38 6.13 18.94
CA LEU A 12 2.64 7.34 19.74
C LEU A 12 1.39 8.19 19.96
N PHE A 13 0.57 8.34 18.92
CA PHE A 13 -0.63 9.14 18.94
C PHE A 13 -1.79 8.31 18.39
N LEU A 14 -2.91 8.36 19.09
CA LEU A 14 -4.19 7.81 18.63
C LEU A 14 -5.20 8.95 18.67
N THR A 15 -5.98 9.07 17.60
CA THR A 15 -6.98 10.12 17.48
C THR A 15 -8.31 9.52 17.06
N LEU A 16 -9.36 9.85 17.79
CA LEU A 16 -10.73 9.63 17.35
C LEU A 16 -11.13 10.84 16.50
N ALA A 17 -11.29 10.61 15.20
CA ALA A 17 -11.71 11.64 14.25
C ALA A 17 -13.19 11.44 13.91
N THR A 18 -13.91 12.54 13.69
CA THR A 18 -15.31 12.54 13.27
C THR A 18 -15.47 12.77 11.76
N SER A 19 -14.38 13.07 11.06
CA SER A 19 -14.32 13.23 9.61
C SER A 19 -12.91 12.96 9.08
N GLN A 20 -12.78 12.86 7.75
CA GLN A 20 -11.52 12.64 7.03
C GLN A 20 -11.22 13.85 6.13
N THR A 21 -11.11 15.04 6.73
CA THR A 21 -10.85 16.29 5.99
C THR A 21 -9.43 16.81 6.22
N GLN A 22 -8.90 17.55 5.24
CA GLN A 22 -7.57 18.12 5.32
C GLN A 22 -7.39 19.00 6.57
N ASP A 23 -8.41 19.80 6.90
CA ASP A 23 -8.40 20.66 8.10
C ASP A 23 -8.36 19.85 9.40
N LEU A 24 -9.04 18.70 9.45
CA LEU A 24 -8.99 17.84 10.63
C LEU A 24 -7.59 17.25 10.80
N TYR A 25 -6.95 16.78 9.74
CA TYR A 25 -5.57 16.29 9.81
C TYR A 25 -4.57 17.38 10.20
N LYS A 26 -4.74 18.61 9.68
CA LYS A 26 -3.93 19.76 10.12
C LYS A 26 -4.07 20.03 11.62
N LYS A 27 -5.30 19.99 12.14
CA LYS A 27 -5.55 20.10 13.60
C LYS A 27 -4.92 18.95 14.38
N LEU A 28 -4.97 17.72 13.85
CA LEU A 28 -4.29 16.57 14.44
C LEU A 28 -2.77 16.82 14.53
N PHE A 29 -2.13 17.35 13.48
CA PHE A 29 -0.71 17.67 13.51
C PHE A 29 -0.37 18.79 14.50
N GLN A 30 -1.25 19.79 14.65
CA GLN A 30 -1.11 20.83 15.69
C GLN A 30 -1.21 20.24 17.10
N CYS A 31 -2.13 19.29 17.33
CA CYS A 31 -2.23 18.60 18.62
C CYS A 31 -0.97 17.77 18.92
N ILE A 32 -0.38 17.13 17.89
CA ILE A 32 0.89 16.42 18.02
C ILE A 32 2.01 17.41 18.37
N GLU A 33 2.13 18.52 17.66
CA GLU A 33 3.12 19.56 17.94
C GLU A 33 2.99 20.09 19.38
N PHE A 34 1.77 20.36 19.83
CA PHE A 34 1.50 20.78 21.20
C PHE A 34 1.94 19.73 22.23
N ALA A 35 1.58 18.46 22.02
CA ALA A 35 1.95 17.37 22.92
C ALA A 35 3.46 17.08 22.95
N VAL A 36 4.16 17.25 21.82
CA VAL A 36 5.62 17.06 21.72
C VAL A 36 6.38 18.30 22.22
N GLY A 37 5.76 19.48 22.21
CA GLY A 37 6.39 20.75 22.59
C GLY A 37 7.30 21.36 21.52
N VAL A 38 7.38 20.73 20.34
CA VAL A 38 8.13 21.22 19.18
C VAL A 38 7.46 20.70 17.90
N LYS A 39 7.54 21.49 16.83
CA LYS A 39 7.05 21.09 15.51
C LYS A 39 7.79 19.84 15.02
N PRO A 40 7.11 18.72 14.78
CA PRO A 40 7.74 17.53 14.21
C PRO A 40 8.32 17.83 12.83
N ASN A 41 9.42 17.16 12.47
CA ASN A 41 10.00 17.25 11.13
C ASN A 41 10.28 15.83 10.60
N PRO A 42 9.24 15.06 10.24
CA PRO A 42 9.42 13.71 9.74
C PRO A 42 10.10 13.73 8.38
N LYS A 43 11.14 12.92 8.22
CA LYS A 43 11.83 12.78 6.92
C LYS A 43 10.95 12.10 5.88
N ASP A 44 10.22 11.08 6.33
CA ASP A 44 9.40 10.19 5.52
C ASP A 44 8.07 9.96 6.26
N VAL A 45 6.95 10.04 5.54
CA VAL A 45 5.62 9.64 6.01
C VAL A 45 5.09 8.57 5.09
N VAL A 46 4.80 7.40 5.64
CA VAL A 46 4.11 6.33 4.93
C VAL A 46 2.63 6.42 5.29
N CYS A 47 1.78 6.56 4.27
CA CYS A 47 0.34 6.68 4.48
C CYS A 47 -0.47 6.03 3.36
N ASP A 48 -1.78 6.01 3.57
CA ASP A 48 -2.75 5.50 2.62
C ASP A 48 -3.05 6.56 1.55
N PHE A 49 -3.75 6.16 0.50
CA PHE A 49 -4.07 7.03 -0.64
C PHE A 49 -5.31 7.88 -0.36
N GLU A 50 -5.23 8.69 0.68
CA GLU A 50 -6.28 9.62 1.05
C GLU A 50 -5.84 11.05 0.75
N ALA A 51 -6.54 11.71 -0.19
CA ALA A 51 -6.16 13.05 -0.66
C ALA A 51 -6.09 14.07 0.48
N ALA A 52 -7.06 14.05 1.39
CA ALA A 52 -7.12 14.94 2.54
C ALA A 52 -5.88 14.82 3.44
N LEU A 53 -5.46 13.59 3.77
CA LEU A 53 -4.25 13.33 4.54
C LEU A 53 -2.99 13.76 3.79
N ILE A 54 -2.87 13.40 2.51
CA ILE A 54 -1.71 13.74 1.68
C ILE A 54 -1.52 15.26 1.59
N PHE A 55 -2.59 16.01 1.33
CA PHE A 55 -2.54 17.47 1.27
C PHE A 55 -2.25 18.09 2.65
N ALA A 56 -2.76 17.49 3.73
CA ALA A 56 -2.44 17.98 5.07
C ALA A 56 -0.95 17.79 5.40
N VAL A 57 -0.35 16.65 5.03
CA VAL A 57 1.08 16.39 5.24
C VAL A 57 1.94 17.34 4.41
N ARG A 58 1.62 17.55 3.13
CA ARG A 58 2.36 18.48 2.25
C ARG A 58 2.34 19.91 2.79
N ASP A 59 1.18 20.37 3.24
CA ASP A 59 1.05 21.72 3.77
C ASP A 59 1.76 21.90 5.11
N TYR A 60 1.64 20.93 6.01
CA TYR A 60 2.18 21.04 7.37
C TYR A 60 3.68 20.73 7.45
N PHE A 61 4.14 19.79 6.63
CA PHE A 61 5.52 19.29 6.56
C PHE A 61 6.04 19.28 5.09
N PRO A 62 6.35 20.44 4.50
CA PRO A 62 6.66 20.55 3.06
C PRO A 62 7.94 19.83 2.62
N SER A 63 8.89 19.62 3.54
CA SER A 63 10.12 18.86 3.28
C SER A 63 9.97 17.34 3.45
N THR A 64 8.81 16.88 3.91
CA THR A 64 8.54 15.46 4.14
C THR A 64 8.25 14.76 2.83
N ARG A 65 8.95 13.66 2.59
CA ARG A 65 8.60 12.75 1.50
C ARG A 65 7.42 11.89 1.92
N ILE A 66 6.38 11.88 1.09
CA ILE A 66 5.22 11.01 1.25
C ILE A 66 5.48 9.72 0.47
N ILE A 67 5.20 8.59 1.09
CA ILE A 67 5.38 7.26 0.51
C ILE A 67 4.08 6.49 0.64
N GLY A 68 3.47 6.17 -0.50
CA GLY A 68 2.25 5.41 -0.60
C GLY A 68 2.47 3.97 -0.16
N CYS A 69 1.56 3.50 0.68
CA CYS A 69 1.56 2.13 1.17
C CYS A 69 1.35 1.12 0.03
N LEU A 70 2.30 0.20 -0.17
CA LEU A 70 2.22 -0.84 -1.21
C LEU A 70 1.04 -1.78 -0.96
N PHE A 71 0.75 -2.08 0.31
CA PHE A 71 -0.39 -2.91 0.68
C PHE A 71 -1.71 -2.28 0.21
N HIS A 72 -1.96 -1.01 0.53
CA HIS A 72 -3.20 -0.34 0.12
C HIS A 72 -3.27 -0.12 -1.41
N PHE A 73 -2.14 0.11 -2.07
CA PHE A 73 -2.07 0.11 -3.54
C PHE A 73 -2.55 -1.23 -4.11
N LYS A 74 -1.96 -2.34 -3.62
CA LYS A 74 -2.30 -3.71 -4.04
C LYS A 74 -3.76 -4.05 -3.72
N GLN A 75 -4.23 -3.70 -2.53
CA GLN A 75 -5.60 -3.93 -2.09
C GLN A 75 -6.61 -3.17 -2.96
N ALA A 76 -6.37 -1.90 -3.25
CA ALA A 76 -7.22 -1.08 -4.12
C ALA A 76 -7.26 -1.64 -5.56
N CYS A 77 -6.10 -2.03 -6.11
CA CYS A 77 -6.04 -2.70 -7.40
C CYS A 77 -6.85 -4.00 -7.40
N ARG A 78 -6.68 -4.86 -6.39
CA ARG A 78 -7.42 -6.11 -6.27
C ARG A 78 -8.93 -5.91 -6.16
N ARG A 79 -9.38 -4.91 -5.38
CA ARG A 79 -10.79 -4.53 -5.29
C ARG A 79 -11.37 -4.17 -6.66
N LYS A 80 -10.65 -3.39 -7.46
CA LYS A 80 -11.10 -3.03 -8.82
C LYS A 80 -11.07 -4.22 -9.77
N MET A 81 -10.08 -5.09 -9.69
CA MET A 81 -10.08 -6.35 -10.47
C MET A 81 -11.33 -7.19 -10.17
N LYS A 82 -11.72 -7.29 -8.89
CA LYS A 82 -12.97 -7.96 -8.47
C LYS A 82 -14.21 -7.24 -8.99
N LYS A 83 -14.27 -5.89 -8.90
CA LYS A 83 -15.36 -5.07 -9.44
C LYS A 83 -15.55 -5.29 -10.95
N TYR A 84 -14.46 -5.40 -11.71
CA TYR A 84 -14.47 -5.71 -13.14
C TYR A 84 -14.59 -7.21 -13.45
N GLN A 85 -14.82 -8.04 -12.43
CA GLN A 85 -15.08 -9.48 -12.56
C GLN A 85 -13.95 -10.24 -13.26
N LEU A 86 -12.70 -9.81 -13.07
CA LEU A 86 -11.55 -10.65 -13.42
C LEU A 86 -11.58 -11.93 -12.60
N SER A 87 -11.20 -13.05 -13.22
CA SER A 87 -11.18 -14.33 -12.51
C SER A 87 -10.16 -14.30 -11.36
N GLU A 88 -10.38 -15.11 -10.34
CA GLU A 88 -9.46 -15.24 -9.20
C GLU A 88 -8.04 -15.62 -9.66
N THR A 89 -7.93 -16.43 -10.72
CA THR A 89 -6.67 -16.82 -11.35
C THR A 89 -5.96 -15.63 -12.01
N GLU A 90 -6.66 -14.89 -12.88
CA GLU A 90 -6.09 -13.70 -13.55
C GLU A 90 -5.65 -12.64 -12.53
N ALA A 91 -6.52 -12.34 -11.57
CA ALA A 91 -6.20 -11.39 -10.52
C ALA A 91 -5.06 -11.92 -9.63
N GLY A 92 -5.02 -13.23 -9.34
CA GLY A 92 -3.92 -13.86 -8.59
C GLY A 92 -2.57 -13.69 -9.30
N ILE A 93 -2.54 -13.93 -10.62
CA ILE A 93 -1.35 -13.75 -11.47
C ILE A 93 -0.84 -12.30 -11.40
N ALA A 94 -1.73 -11.32 -11.59
CA ALA A 94 -1.36 -9.91 -11.56
C ALA A 94 -0.91 -9.44 -10.17
N MET A 95 -1.50 -10.00 -9.11
CA MET A 95 -1.14 -9.70 -7.73
C MET A 95 0.14 -10.41 -7.26
N GLY A 96 0.64 -11.37 -8.03
CA GLY A 96 1.89 -12.08 -7.74
C GLY A 96 3.10 -11.15 -7.68
N PHE A 97 4.11 -11.56 -6.92
CA PHE A 97 5.36 -10.82 -6.80
C PHE A 97 6.04 -10.59 -8.16
N GLY A 98 6.49 -9.36 -8.39
CA GLY A 98 7.19 -8.95 -9.60
C GLY A 98 6.30 -8.74 -10.82
N VAL A 99 4.98 -8.64 -10.65
CA VAL A 99 4.04 -8.34 -11.74
C VAL A 99 3.53 -6.91 -11.60
N LEU A 100 2.43 -6.67 -10.89
CA LEU A 100 1.90 -5.30 -10.75
C LEU A 100 2.78 -4.41 -9.86
N ASP A 101 3.42 -4.99 -8.83
CA ASP A 101 4.32 -4.26 -7.94
C ASP A 101 5.66 -3.86 -8.60
N MET A 102 5.97 -4.40 -9.79
CA MET A 102 7.08 -3.94 -10.64
C MET A 102 6.95 -2.45 -10.99
N LEU A 103 5.74 -1.96 -11.23
CA LEU A 103 5.50 -0.56 -11.55
C LEU A 103 5.98 0.39 -10.46
N THR A 104 6.15 -0.11 -9.24
CA THR A 104 6.52 0.69 -8.07
C THR A 104 8.03 0.83 -7.86
N VAL A 105 8.83 0.17 -8.70
CA VAL A 105 10.31 0.13 -8.59
C VAL A 105 11.03 0.51 -9.88
N ILE A 106 10.29 0.80 -10.96
CA ILE A 106 10.84 1.26 -12.23
C ILE A 106 10.78 2.78 -12.34
N ASP A 107 11.55 3.33 -13.26
CA ASP A 107 11.58 4.76 -13.56
C ASP A 107 10.17 5.35 -13.78
N PRO A 108 9.73 6.34 -12.97
CA PRO A 108 8.41 6.97 -13.07
C PRO A 108 8.02 7.41 -14.47
N GLU A 109 8.96 7.95 -15.24
CA GLU A 109 8.71 8.45 -16.59
C GLU A 109 8.36 7.33 -17.59
N LYS A 110 8.74 6.09 -17.28
CA LYS A 110 8.52 4.92 -18.14
C LYS A 110 7.28 4.13 -17.76
N ILE A 111 6.63 4.44 -16.64
CA ILE A 111 5.51 3.64 -16.10
C ILE A 111 4.34 3.59 -17.08
N SER A 112 3.84 4.76 -17.50
CA SER A 112 2.58 4.88 -18.23
C SER A 112 2.56 4.10 -19.54
N VAL A 113 3.70 4.05 -20.23
CA VAL A 113 3.83 3.36 -21.53
C VAL A 113 4.56 2.03 -21.36
N GLN A 114 5.88 2.06 -21.15
CA GLN A 114 6.72 0.86 -21.18
C GLN A 114 6.45 -0.07 -20.00
N GLY A 115 6.24 0.48 -18.80
CA GLY A 115 5.95 -0.26 -17.59
C GLY A 115 4.61 -1.00 -17.68
N VAL A 116 3.54 -0.29 -18.03
CA VAL A 116 2.20 -0.88 -18.22
C VAL A 116 2.24 -1.93 -19.33
N ALA A 117 2.89 -1.66 -20.46
CA ALA A 117 3.06 -2.65 -21.54
C ALA A 117 3.79 -3.91 -21.06
N TRP A 118 4.87 -3.74 -20.29
CA TRP A 118 5.60 -4.87 -19.70
C TRP A 118 4.71 -5.70 -18.78
N VAL A 119 3.91 -5.06 -17.90
CA VAL A 119 3.02 -5.78 -16.98
C VAL A 119 1.88 -6.48 -17.72
N LYS A 120 1.26 -5.83 -18.72
CA LYS A 120 0.24 -6.45 -19.60
C LYS A 120 0.80 -7.74 -20.21
N ASN A 121 1.99 -7.69 -20.80
CA ASN A 121 2.66 -8.84 -21.40
C ASN A 121 2.98 -9.91 -20.35
N LYS A 122 3.51 -9.53 -19.17
CA LYS A 122 3.84 -10.49 -18.10
C LYS A 122 2.61 -11.22 -17.57
N ILE A 123 1.47 -10.54 -17.43
CA ILE A 123 0.19 -11.16 -17.05
C ILE A 123 -0.24 -12.15 -18.14
N ASN A 124 -0.23 -11.73 -19.42
CA ASN A 124 -0.62 -12.60 -20.53
C ASN A 124 0.23 -13.88 -20.59
N GLN A 125 1.55 -13.76 -20.51
CA GLN A 125 2.48 -14.90 -20.47
C GLN A 125 2.19 -15.86 -19.32
N ARG A 126 1.92 -15.33 -18.12
CA ARG A 126 1.59 -16.17 -16.95
C ARG A 126 0.21 -16.82 -17.07
N CYS A 127 -0.76 -16.15 -17.70
CA CYS A 127 -2.04 -16.76 -18.03
C CYS A 127 -1.86 -17.93 -18.99
N GLU A 128 -1.12 -17.74 -20.09
CA GLU A 128 -0.81 -18.79 -21.07
C GLU A 128 -0.10 -19.99 -20.42
N ALA A 129 0.93 -19.73 -19.61
CA ALA A 129 1.68 -20.78 -18.90
C ALA A 129 0.82 -21.59 -17.90
N GLN A 130 -0.22 -20.97 -17.34
CA GLN A 130 -1.16 -21.62 -16.42
C GLN A 130 -2.44 -22.12 -17.12
N ASN A 131 -2.51 -22.02 -18.45
CA ASN A 131 -3.71 -22.31 -19.24
C ASN A 131 -4.98 -21.60 -18.70
N ALA A 132 -4.78 -20.36 -18.24
CA ALA A 132 -5.82 -19.49 -17.70
C ALA A 132 -6.31 -18.50 -18.78
N PRO A 133 -7.58 -18.05 -18.72
CA PRO A 133 -8.07 -17.04 -19.65
C PRO A 133 -7.35 -15.70 -19.45
N TYR A 134 -7.18 -14.94 -20.53
CA TYR A 134 -6.79 -13.52 -20.48
C TYR A 134 -7.93 -12.65 -21.01
N SER A 135 -8.70 -12.10 -20.08
CA SER A 135 -9.94 -11.35 -20.35
C SER A 135 -9.63 -9.93 -20.84
N ARG A 136 -9.26 -9.77 -22.12
CA ARG A 136 -8.79 -8.49 -22.71
C ARG A 136 -9.67 -7.29 -22.35
N SER A 137 -10.99 -7.37 -22.56
CA SER A 137 -11.92 -6.27 -22.26
C SER A 137 -11.92 -5.87 -20.77
N LYS A 138 -11.88 -6.84 -19.85
CA LYS A 138 -11.84 -6.58 -18.40
C LYS A 138 -10.50 -5.97 -17.98
N TRP A 139 -9.40 -6.41 -18.59
CA TRP A 139 -8.09 -5.81 -18.38
C TRP A 139 -8.03 -4.37 -18.89
N ASN A 140 -8.64 -4.06 -20.02
CA ASN A 140 -8.73 -2.69 -20.53
C ASN A 140 -9.47 -1.77 -19.54
N GLN A 141 -10.59 -2.23 -18.94
CA GLN A 141 -11.27 -1.49 -17.87
C GLN A 141 -10.35 -1.24 -16.67
N PHE A 142 -9.60 -2.26 -16.23
CA PHE A 142 -8.63 -2.12 -15.14
C PHE A 142 -7.52 -1.11 -15.47
N TRP A 143 -6.95 -1.14 -16.67
CA TRP A 143 -5.89 -0.22 -17.06
C TRP A 143 -6.38 1.22 -17.23
N ASN A 144 -7.62 1.42 -17.69
CA ASN A 144 -8.25 2.74 -17.69
C ASN A 144 -8.43 3.28 -16.27
N TYR A 145 -8.87 2.44 -15.33
CA TYR A 145 -8.88 2.79 -13.90
C TYR A 145 -7.47 3.11 -13.39
N PHE A 146 -6.48 2.30 -13.77
CA PHE A 146 -5.10 2.45 -13.32
C PHE A 146 -4.52 3.78 -13.76
N GLN A 147 -4.71 4.14 -15.03
CA GLN A 147 -4.29 5.43 -15.59
C GLN A 147 -4.91 6.60 -14.81
N LYS A 148 -6.24 6.64 -14.69
CA LYS A 148 -6.95 7.72 -13.98
C LYS A 148 -6.55 7.84 -12.51
N THR A 149 -6.31 6.71 -11.85
CA THR A 149 -6.10 6.68 -10.40
C THR A 149 -4.62 6.80 -10.02
N TRP A 150 -3.76 5.97 -10.61
CA TRP A 150 -2.37 5.79 -10.19
C TRP A 150 -1.37 6.57 -11.04
N ILE A 151 -1.81 7.17 -12.14
CA ILE A 151 -0.97 8.07 -12.95
C ILE A 151 -1.45 9.52 -12.78
N GLU A 152 -2.76 9.76 -12.88
CA GLU A 152 -3.32 11.12 -12.84
C GLU A 152 -3.64 11.60 -11.42
N ALA A 153 -4.50 10.89 -10.67
CA ALA A 153 -4.93 11.33 -9.34
C ALA A 153 -3.83 11.17 -8.26
N PHE A 154 -3.12 10.05 -8.27
CA PHE A 154 -2.00 9.74 -7.40
C PHE A 154 -0.74 9.51 -8.23
N PRO A 155 0.00 10.57 -8.61
CA PRO A 155 1.14 10.45 -9.51
C PRO A 155 2.23 9.51 -8.93
N PRO A 156 3.03 8.86 -9.80
CA PRO A 156 4.06 7.92 -9.39
C PRO A 156 4.99 8.39 -8.28
N ASP A 157 5.33 9.67 -8.19
CA ASP A 157 6.15 10.23 -7.11
C ASP A 157 5.62 9.95 -5.71
N LEU A 158 4.31 9.70 -5.56
CA LEU A 158 3.69 9.34 -4.29
C LEU A 158 3.94 7.89 -3.90
N TRP A 159 4.13 6.96 -4.83
CA TRP A 159 4.09 5.52 -4.53
C TRP A 159 5.24 4.74 -5.15
N ASN A 160 6.02 5.33 -6.03
CA ASN A 160 7.18 4.71 -6.63
C ASN A 160 8.44 4.97 -5.77
N ILE A 161 9.35 3.99 -5.74
CA ILE A 161 10.59 4.04 -4.95
C ILE A 161 11.85 3.84 -5.79
N TYR A 162 11.75 4.01 -7.10
CA TYR A 162 12.90 4.04 -8.00
C TYR A 162 13.93 5.07 -7.50
N GLY A 163 15.19 4.67 -7.46
CA GLY A 163 16.29 5.50 -6.95
C GLY A 163 16.32 5.67 -5.42
N VAL A 164 15.38 5.08 -4.66
CA VAL A 164 15.39 5.18 -3.19
C VAL A 164 16.30 4.12 -2.58
N GLN A 165 17.48 4.53 -2.14
CA GLN A 165 18.51 3.65 -1.56
C GLN A 165 18.34 3.36 -0.05
N ARG A 166 17.26 3.81 0.60
CA ARG A 166 17.13 3.72 2.06
C ARG A 166 16.59 2.36 2.52
N GLU A 167 17.22 1.77 3.52
CA GLU A 167 16.78 0.53 4.19
C GLU A 167 15.39 0.65 4.86
N ILE A 168 14.95 1.87 5.19
CA ILE A 168 13.74 2.16 5.98
C ILE A 168 12.53 2.52 5.09
N VAL A 169 12.47 2.08 3.83
CA VAL A 169 11.20 2.22 3.09
C VAL A 169 10.29 1.04 3.46
N ASN A 170 9.79 1.03 4.70
CA ASN A 170 8.74 0.11 5.08
C ASN A 170 7.42 0.54 4.41
N ARG A 171 7.24 0.14 3.14
CA ARG A 171 6.01 0.36 2.37
C ARG A 171 4.90 -0.60 2.75
N THR A 172 5.15 -1.50 3.71
CA THR A 172 4.14 -2.42 4.18
C THR A 172 3.55 -1.91 5.47
N ASN A 173 2.22 -2.05 5.54
CA ASN A 173 1.47 -1.66 6.71
C ASN A 173 1.51 -2.74 7.80
N ASN A 174 2.30 -3.81 7.66
CA ASN A 174 2.36 -4.93 8.61
C ASN A 174 2.46 -4.47 10.09
N PRO A 175 3.24 -3.44 10.46
CA PRO A 175 3.21 -2.94 11.84
C PRO A 175 1.88 -2.31 12.26
N LEU A 176 1.24 -1.53 11.38
CA LEU A 176 -0.07 -0.93 11.63
C LEU A 176 -1.19 -1.98 11.60
N GLU A 177 -1.12 -2.95 10.70
CA GLU A 177 -2.05 -4.08 10.61
C GLU A 177 -1.94 -4.96 11.84
N ARG A 178 -0.71 -5.31 12.26
CA ARG A 178 -0.47 -6.01 13.52
C ARG A 178 -1.07 -5.23 14.69
N PHE A 179 -0.87 -3.91 14.70
CA PHE A 179 -1.48 -3.05 15.70
C PHE A 179 -3.01 -3.08 15.61
N HIS A 180 -3.61 -2.99 14.43
CA HIS A 180 -5.06 -3.08 14.23
C HIS A 180 -5.62 -4.44 14.68
N ARG A 181 -4.94 -5.55 14.36
CA ARG A 181 -5.32 -6.89 14.80
C ARG A 181 -5.25 -7.01 16.32
N GLU A 182 -4.16 -6.55 16.93
CA GLU A 182 -4.00 -6.50 18.39
C GLU A 182 -5.09 -5.63 19.04
N PHE A 183 -5.35 -4.46 18.47
CA PHE A 183 -6.33 -3.50 18.95
C PHE A 183 -7.75 -4.07 18.89
N ASN A 184 -8.15 -4.60 17.73
CA ASN A 184 -9.46 -5.20 17.51
C ASN A 184 -9.66 -6.47 18.33
N ALA A 185 -8.61 -7.28 18.55
CA ALA A 185 -8.71 -8.47 19.40
C ALA A 185 -8.99 -8.10 20.88
N ARG A 186 -8.48 -6.95 21.33
CA ARG A 186 -8.73 -6.42 22.69
C ARG A 186 -10.08 -5.71 22.78
N LEU A 187 -10.48 -4.99 21.74
CA LEU A 187 -11.78 -4.32 21.65
C LEU A 187 -12.85 -5.27 21.10
N LYS A 188 -13.52 -6.02 21.99
CA LYS A 188 -14.64 -6.88 21.59
C LYS A 188 -15.91 -6.03 21.36
N GLY A 189 -16.47 -6.10 20.15
CA GLY A 189 -17.76 -5.46 19.83
C GLY A 189 -17.70 -3.93 19.81
N GLN A 190 -18.76 -3.26 20.27
CA GLN A 190 -18.80 -1.79 20.42
C GLN A 190 -18.44 -1.39 21.86
N PRO A 191 -17.18 -1.02 22.16
CA PRO A 191 -16.75 -0.70 23.51
C PRO A 191 -17.27 0.68 23.94
N SER A 192 -17.48 0.86 25.25
CA SER A 192 -17.65 2.21 25.81
C SER A 192 -16.35 3.03 25.65
N LEU A 193 -16.46 4.36 25.60
CA LEU A 193 -15.29 5.25 25.56
C LEU A 193 -14.30 4.98 26.70
N ARG A 194 -14.81 4.67 27.90
CA ARG A 194 -13.97 4.31 29.06
C ARG A 194 -13.17 3.03 28.80
N HIS A 195 -13.80 2.01 28.22
CA HIS A 195 -13.11 0.77 27.88
C HIS A 195 -12.10 0.97 26.75
N PHE A 196 -12.43 1.80 25.76
CA PHE A 196 -11.54 2.20 24.68
C PHE A 196 -10.27 2.88 25.23
N VAL A 197 -10.41 3.91 26.06
CA VAL A 197 -9.26 4.62 26.67
C VAL A 197 -8.41 3.68 27.52
N LYS A 198 -9.04 2.83 28.34
CA LYS A 198 -8.33 1.83 29.16
C LYS A 198 -7.51 0.87 28.30
N THR A 199 -8.08 0.39 27.20
CA THR A 199 -7.40 -0.52 26.27
C THR A 199 -6.19 0.14 25.62
N ILE A 200 -6.32 1.40 25.18
CA ILE A 200 -5.19 2.16 24.63
C ILE A 200 -4.08 2.31 25.68
N GLU A 201 -4.43 2.65 26.90
CA GLU A 201 -3.46 2.80 27.99
C GLU A 201 -2.71 1.48 28.27
N GLU A 202 -3.43 0.35 28.28
CA GLU A 202 -2.83 -0.97 28.43
C GLU A 202 -1.88 -1.34 27.28
N ILE A 203 -2.24 -1.02 26.04
CA ILE A 203 -1.35 -1.22 24.88
C ILE A 203 -0.12 -0.33 25.00
N ALA A 204 -0.28 0.96 25.31
CA ALA A 204 0.83 1.89 25.47
C ALA A 204 1.82 1.43 26.54
N ARG A 205 1.32 0.98 27.70
CA ARG A 205 2.16 0.40 28.76
C ARG A 205 2.89 -0.86 28.30
N HIS A 206 2.22 -1.73 27.54
CA HIS A 206 2.85 -2.93 26.99
C HIS A 206 4.02 -2.56 26.07
N TYR A 207 3.84 -1.64 25.12
CA TYR A 207 4.92 -1.19 24.24
C TYR A 207 6.07 -0.55 25.01
N GLN A 208 5.78 0.21 26.07
CA GLN A 208 6.83 0.80 26.92
C GLN A 208 7.64 -0.27 27.67
N ILE A 209 6.98 -1.29 28.23
CA ILE A 209 7.64 -2.41 28.91
C ILE A 209 8.49 -3.20 27.91
N LEU A 210 7.91 -3.59 26.77
CA LEU A 210 8.61 -4.33 25.73
C LEU A 210 9.87 -3.58 25.26
N ARG A 211 9.74 -2.27 25.01
CA ARG A 211 10.86 -1.42 24.63
C ARG A 211 11.98 -1.44 25.69
N LYS A 212 11.64 -1.30 26.97
CA LYS A 212 12.62 -1.36 28.07
C LYS A 212 13.32 -2.72 28.15
N ASN A 213 12.55 -3.81 28.07
CA ASN A 213 13.09 -5.15 28.15
C ASN A 213 14.06 -5.44 26.99
N ILE A 214 13.77 -4.96 25.77
CA ILE A 214 14.70 -5.09 24.63
C ILE A 214 15.99 -4.31 24.89
N ILE A 215 15.89 -3.08 25.41
CA ILE A 215 17.08 -2.26 25.73
C ILE A 215 17.93 -2.91 26.83
N MET A 216 17.29 -3.56 27.81
CA MET A 216 17.98 -4.25 28.92
C MET A 216 18.53 -5.63 28.52
N GLY A 217 18.11 -6.20 27.39
CA GLY A 217 18.47 -7.55 26.95
C GLY A 217 17.57 -8.66 27.51
N ASP A 218 16.48 -8.31 28.20
CA ASP A 218 15.51 -9.25 28.77
C ASP A 218 14.46 -9.73 27.75
N ALA A 219 14.44 -9.14 26.56
CA ALA A 219 13.57 -9.55 25.45
C ALA A 219 14.26 -9.35 24.10
N GLU A 220 13.91 -10.18 23.11
CA GLU A 220 14.38 -10.00 21.74
C GLU A 220 13.47 -9.05 20.95
N ALA A 221 14.08 -8.27 20.06
CA ALA A 221 13.33 -7.50 19.08
C ALA A 221 12.53 -8.44 18.16
N PRO A 222 11.32 -8.04 17.73
CA PRO A 222 10.53 -8.87 16.82
C PRO A 222 11.30 -9.13 15.53
N LYS A 223 11.56 -10.41 15.22
CA LYS A 223 12.15 -10.81 13.94
C LYS A 223 11.20 -10.42 12.82
N ARG A 224 11.70 -9.66 11.84
CA ARG A 224 10.94 -9.26 10.66
C ARG A 224 11.55 -9.85 9.41
N PRO A 225 10.73 -10.40 8.51
CA PRO A 225 11.22 -10.72 7.18
C PRO A 225 11.72 -9.43 6.54
N ARG A 226 12.87 -9.51 5.86
CA ARG A 226 13.34 -8.39 5.04
C ARG A 226 12.32 -8.18 3.93
N LEU A 227 11.89 -6.93 3.79
CA LEU A 227 11.06 -6.53 2.65
C LEU A 227 11.79 -6.87 1.36
N ARG A 228 11.13 -7.64 0.51
CA ARG A 228 11.60 -7.89 -0.84
C ARG A 228 10.87 -6.95 -1.78
N PHE A 229 11.62 -6.24 -2.59
CA PHE A 229 11.06 -5.52 -3.72
C PHE A 229 11.52 -6.21 -5.00
N PRO A 230 10.69 -6.24 -6.04
CA PRO A 230 11.16 -6.74 -7.32
C PRO A 230 12.36 -5.93 -7.77
N ARG A 231 13.33 -6.60 -8.40
CA ARG A 231 14.40 -5.91 -9.11
C ARG A 231 13.80 -5.27 -10.35
N ALA A 232 14.12 -4.00 -10.61
CA ALA A 232 13.60 -3.27 -11.76
C ALA A 232 13.83 -4.08 -13.04
N ALA A 233 12.75 -4.36 -13.76
CA ALA A 233 12.80 -5.14 -14.99
C ALA A 233 13.42 -4.33 -16.14
N THR A 234 13.99 -5.04 -17.11
CA THR A 234 14.33 -4.44 -18.40
C THR A 234 13.03 -4.21 -19.17
N LEU A 235 12.73 -2.95 -19.46
CA LEU A 235 11.50 -2.53 -20.13
C LEU A 235 11.65 -2.65 -21.66
N PRO A 236 10.56 -2.98 -22.40
CA PRO A 236 10.60 -3.05 -23.86
C PRO A 236 10.89 -1.68 -24.47
N SER A 237 11.48 -1.66 -25.67
CA SER A 237 11.54 -0.44 -26.47
C SER A 237 10.13 -0.01 -26.88
N ILE A 238 9.90 1.30 -27.01
CA ILE A 238 8.60 1.84 -27.46
C ILE A 238 8.21 1.25 -28.82
N ALA A 239 9.18 1.02 -29.72
CA ALA A 239 8.94 0.45 -31.04
C ALA A 239 8.47 -1.02 -31.01
N ASP A 240 8.75 -1.75 -29.94
CA ASP A 240 8.40 -3.18 -29.79
C ASP A 240 7.06 -3.38 -29.06
N ILE A 241 6.43 -2.29 -28.60
CA ILE A 241 5.13 -2.34 -27.94
C ILE A 241 4.07 -2.53 -29.02
N GLN A 242 3.55 -3.75 -29.12
CA GLN A 242 2.39 -4.03 -29.95
C GLN A 242 1.14 -3.51 -29.23
N ASP A 243 0.63 -2.36 -29.67
CA ASP A 243 -0.74 -1.96 -29.37
C ASP A 243 -1.67 -2.88 -30.17
N SER A 244 -2.14 -3.95 -29.52
CA SER A 244 -3.36 -4.62 -29.96
C SER A 244 -4.57 -3.77 -29.53
N GLU A 245 -4.61 -2.51 -29.95
CA GLU A 245 -5.74 -1.61 -29.81
C GLU A 245 -6.30 -1.34 -31.22
N SER A 246 -7.01 -2.33 -31.75
CA SER A 246 -7.89 -2.13 -32.90
C SER A 246 -9.31 -2.57 -32.55
N GLU A 247 -10.13 -1.53 -32.35
CA GLU A 247 -11.56 -1.37 -32.67
C GLU A 247 -12.64 -2.00 -31.76
N ASP A 248 -13.39 -1.06 -31.16
CA ASP A 248 -14.83 -0.99 -30.95
C ASP A 248 -15.54 -2.11 -30.18
N GLU A 249 -15.85 -1.84 -28.91
CA GLU A 249 -17.26 -1.82 -28.49
C GLU A 249 -17.50 -0.65 -27.54
N SER A 250 -18.31 0.30 -28.00
CA SER A 250 -18.97 1.29 -27.18
C SER A 250 -19.93 0.58 -26.23
N ASP A 251 -19.49 0.32 -24.99
CA ASP A 251 -20.43 0.06 -23.91
C ASP A 251 -20.28 1.17 -22.88
N SER A 252 -21.06 2.23 -23.13
CA SER A 252 -21.23 3.37 -22.24
C SER A 252 -21.99 2.93 -21.00
N ASN A 253 -21.33 2.22 -20.09
CA ASN A 253 -21.76 2.16 -18.71
C ASN A 253 -20.91 3.16 -17.92
N SER A 254 -21.35 4.42 -17.98
CA SER A 254 -20.96 5.46 -17.04
C SER A 254 -21.50 5.08 -15.66
N ILE A 255 -20.79 4.19 -14.95
CA ILE A 255 -20.95 4.07 -13.51
C ILE A 255 -20.16 5.23 -12.92
N ASP A 256 -20.89 6.27 -12.54
CA ASP A 256 -20.41 7.44 -11.82
C ASP A 256 -19.67 6.95 -10.55
N ASP A 257 -18.35 6.99 -10.56
CA ASP A 257 -17.47 6.31 -9.59
C ASP A 257 -17.03 7.28 -8.48
N ASN A 258 -17.98 8.05 -7.94
CA ASN A 258 -17.78 8.98 -6.82
C ASN A 258 -18.32 8.46 -5.47
N ASN A 259 -18.68 7.18 -5.38
CA ASN A 259 -19.08 6.59 -4.10
C ASN A 259 -17.90 5.87 -3.44
N HIS A 260 -17.40 6.48 -2.37
CA HIS A 260 -16.67 5.81 -1.30
C HIS A 260 -17.62 4.84 -0.57
N GLU A 261 -17.96 3.72 -1.20
CA GLU A 261 -18.59 2.59 -0.50
C GLU A 261 -17.51 1.77 0.21
N GLU A 262 -17.59 1.76 1.54
CA GLU A 262 -16.95 0.78 2.41
C GLU A 262 -17.66 -0.56 2.22
N ASP A 263 -17.08 -1.44 1.39
CA ASP A 263 -17.55 -2.80 1.14
C ASP A 263 -16.35 -3.77 1.27
N PRO A 264 -16.55 -5.02 1.72
CA PRO A 264 -15.80 -5.65 2.78
C PRO A 264 -14.32 -5.78 2.43
N GLN A 265 -13.45 -5.42 3.38
CA GLN A 265 -12.00 -5.62 3.28
C GLN A 265 -11.70 -7.09 2.94
N LEU A 266 -10.91 -7.32 1.88
CA LEU A 266 -10.23 -8.60 1.67
C LEU A 266 -9.39 -8.90 2.91
N SER A 267 -9.48 -10.13 3.41
CA SER A 267 -8.78 -10.50 4.64
C SER A 267 -7.27 -10.56 4.40
N ASP A 268 -6.50 -10.09 5.36
CA ASP A 268 -5.03 -9.99 5.32
C ASP A 268 -4.34 -11.30 4.89
N LYS A 269 -4.91 -12.45 5.26
CA LYS A 269 -4.40 -13.78 4.88
C LYS A 269 -4.46 -14.01 3.38
N ASP A 270 -5.48 -13.51 2.70
CA ASP A 270 -5.67 -13.74 1.26
C ASP A 270 -4.61 -12.97 0.44
N LEU A 271 -4.16 -11.81 0.94
CA LEU A 271 -3.09 -11.02 0.32
C LEU A 271 -1.68 -11.45 0.72
N GLU A 272 -1.46 -11.89 1.97
CA GLU A 272 -0.19 -12.49 2.41
C GLU A 272 0.07 -13.84 1.72
N LEU A 273 -0.95 -14.70 1.57
CA LEU A 273 -0.85 -15.95 0.80
C LEU A 273 -0.48 -15.69 -0.67
N LEU A 274 -0.98 -14.62 -1.29
CA LEU A 274 -0.59 -14.24 -2.65
C LEU A 274 0.86 -13.74 -2.77
N TYR A 275 1.48 -13.36 -1.64
CA TYR A 275 2.86 -12.89 -1.59
C TYR A 275 3.85 -14.01 -1.20
N ASP A 276 3.45 -14.93 -0.31
CA ASP A 276 4.27 -16.07 0.13
C ASP A 276 4.20 -17.30 -0.79
N VAL A 277 3.17 -17.40 -1.65
CA VAL A 277 3.05 -18.52 -2.62
C VAL A 277 3.73 -18.15 -3.93
N CYS A 278 5.06 -17.98 -3.90
CA CYS A 278 5.86 -18.12 -5.11
C CYS A 278 7.21 -18.75 -4.76
N PRO A 279 7.44 -20.03 -5.10
CA PRO A 279 8.66 -20.73 -4.77
C PRO A 279 9.87 -20.03 -5.41
N GLU A 280 10.97 -20.04 -4.66
CA GLU A 280 12.29 -19.70 -5.16
C GLU A 280 12.55 -20.45 -6.48
N GLN A 281 12.82 -19.71 -7.55
CA GLN A 281 13.85 -19.97 -8.57
C GLN A 281 13.53 -19.20 -9.85
N GLU A 282 14.29 -18.12 -10.08
CA GLU A 282 14.90 -17.87 -11.39
C GLU A 282 16.35 -17.51 -11.06
N GLU A 283 17.17 -18.55 -10.87
CA GLU A 283 18.60 -18.44 -11.19
C GLU A 283 18.68 -18.02 -12.65
N VAL A 284 19.33 -16.89 -12.91
CA VAL A 284 19.83 -16.59 -14.25
C VAL A 284 21.33 -16.40 -14.10
N LEU A 285 22.04 -17.42 -14.57
CA LEU A 285 23.44 -17.41 -14.98
C LEU A 285 23.74 -16.23 -15.91
#